data_AF-A0A3B9E974-F1
#
_entry.id   AF-A0A3B9E974-F1
#
_cell.length_a   1.000
_cell.length_b   1.000
_cell.length_c   1.000
_cell.angle_alpha   90.00
_cell.angle_beta   90.00
_cell.angle_gamma   90.00
#
_symmetry.space_group_name_H-M   'P 1'
#
loop_
_entity.id
_entity.type
_entity.pdbx_description
1 polymer ?
#
loop_
_entity_poly.entity_id
_entity_poly.type
_entity_poly.pdbx_seq_one_letter_code
_entity_poly.pdbx_strand_id
1 'polypeptide(L)'
;MNKCIYCLKEDAPTSFTCRDHIVLRNIGGLNRLPVGFVCDECNQYFSFLERRFIYDSIMAIPKQFRGPSGRSGVYQTRLHLIMRGSTTLGLGYIEQGGYPCLAPQFKYINENEAAFAANERDRGNLEAILNDFKALCSTTPNENIIFIMDDRIEPNHPILAMFKGKLFAGINNESDKPLLFDLKESCKTTTPTPTDLANSKTTISYVTSHQSLPFSLDEHFRIIGKMILNCLAMHFSQETALHATFNDFREYVRFGSNASQFSYVSIIPKFSGHSIYENLSSGLKLTENSHLLLCGNVNQANNVFGIVSLYNGGFEYAIRLQTTYGSLFDSIPLRMLHVEYETKKEYEIIKTIIAESDKLHEDMFRTS
;
A
#
# COMPACT_ATOMS: atom_id res chain seq x y z
N MET A 1 30.37 12.37 -10.24
CA MET A 1 29.29 12.41 -11.23
C MET A 1 28.23 11.43 -10.78
N ASN A 2 27.00 11.87 -10.59
CA ASN A 2 25.89 11.04 -10.17
C ASN A 2 25.39 10.22 -11.35
N LYS A 3 24.87 9.01 -11.06
CA LYS A 3 24.28 8.11 -12.05
C LYS A 3 23.14 7.32 -11.43
N CYS A 4 21.96 7.41 -12.02
CA CYS A 4 20.78 6.78 -11.46
C CYS A 4 20.86 5.25 -11.57
N ILE A 5 20.71 4.53 -10.45
CA ILE A 5 20.74 3.06 -10.42
C ILE A 5 19.59 2.40 -11.20
N TYR A 6 18.54 3.16 -11.51
CA TYR A 6 17.34 2.67 -12.21
C TYR A 6 17.37 2.93 -13.72
N CYS A 7 17.63 4.17 -14.13
CA CYS A 7 17.55 4.58 -15.53
C CYS A 7 18.89 4.87 -16.18
N LEU A 8 20.00 4.69 -15.45
CA LEU A 8 21.38 4.90 -15.91
C LEU A 8 21.72 6.32 -16.40
N LYS A 9 20.77 7.27 -16.34
CA LYS A 9 21.02 8.68 -16.66
C LYS A 9 22.01 9.29 -15.66
N GLU A 10 22.85 10.20 -16.15
CA GLU A 10 23.88 10.92 -15.39
C GLU A 10 23.45 12.37 -15.11
N ASP A 11 24.29 13.12 -14.40
CA ASP A 11 24.11 14.56 -14.14
C ASP A 11 23.91 15.33 -15.45
N ALA A 12 22.95 16.26 -15.46
CA ALA A 12 22.60 17.14 -16.59
C ALA A 12 22.20 16.38 -17.89
N PRO A 13 20.92 16.40 -18.29
CA PRO A 13 19.82 17.26 -17.82
C PRO A 13 19.09 16.73 -16.58
N THR A 14 19.57 15.66 -15.95
CA THR A 14 18.89 15.00 -14.84
C THR A 14 19.26 15.63 -13.49
N SER A 15 18.28 15.84 -12.60
CA SER A 15 18.50 16.29 -11.22
C SER A 15 18.54 15.13 -10.22
N PHE A 16 19.39 15.28 -9.20
CA PHE A 16 19.63 14.31 -8.13
C PHE A 16 19.55 15.00 -6.77
N THR A 17 18.41 15.58 -6.44
CA THR A 17 18.22 16.35 -5.19
C THR A 17 17.58 15.52 -4.08
N CYS A 18 16.87 14.45 -4.45
CA CYS A 18 16.13 13.61 -3.52
C CYS A 18 16.93 12.40 -3.01
N ARG A 19 16.55 11.92 -1.83
CA ARG A 19 16.96 10.60 -1.31
C ARG A 19 15.79 9.64 -1.39
N ASP A 20 16.04 8.39 -1.75
CA ASP A 20 15.03 7.34 -1.82
C ASP A 20 15.13 6.36 -0.64
N HIS A 21 14.01 5.89 -0.12
CA HIS A 21 14.03 4.95 1.00
C HIS A 21 14.32 3.53 0.51
N ILE A 22 15.06 2.75 1.31
CA ILE A 22 15.28 1.34 1.03
C ILE A 22 13.98 0.57 1.22
N VAL A 23 13.44 0.59 2.44
CA VAL A 23 12.07 0.14 2.73
C VAL A 23 11.14 1.33 2.65
N LEU A 24 9.92 1.17 2.13
CA LEU A 24 9.00 2.29 1.95
C LEU A 24 8.73 2.97 3.31
N ARG A 25 8.82 4.31 3.34
CA ARG A 25 8.49 5.08 4.54
C ARG A 25 7.08 4.78 5.06
N ASN A 26 6.15 4.49 4.15
CA ASN A 26 4.76 4.19 4.47
C ASN A 26 4.59 2.83 5.18
N ILE A 27 5.58 1.95 5.20
CA ILE A 27 5.58 0.74 6.05
C ILE A 27 6.66 0.84 7.15
N GLY A 28 7.24 2.03 7.35
CA GLY A 28 8.12 2.30 8.48
C GLY A 28 9.60 2.23 8.18
N GLY A 29 9.97 2.17 6.89
CA GLY A 29 11.36 2.33 6.48
C GLY A 29 11.94 3.70 6.85
N LEU A 30 13.17 3.69 7.34
CA LEU A 30 13.91 4.85 7.86
C LEU A 30 15.13 5.16 7.00
N ASN A 31 15.95 4.14 6.69
CA ASN A 31 17.15 4.34 5.92
C ASN A 31 16.82 4.75 4.49
N ARG A 32 17.68 5.63 3.97
CA ARG A 32 17.60 6.14 2.61
C ARG A 32 18.94 6.01 1.94
N LEU A 33 18.92 5.78 0.64
CA LEU A 33 20.11 5.90 -0.18
C LEU A 33 20.70 7.32 -0.09
N PRO A 34 22.03 7.46 -0.27
CA PRO A 34 22.67 8.76 -0.44
C PRO A 34 22.06 9.56 -1.59
N VAL A 35 22.21 10.89 -1.51
CA VAL A 35 21.93 11.78 -2.65
C VAL A 35 22.84 11.40 -3.82
N GLY A 36 22.33 11.44 -5.05
CA GLY A 36 23.09 11.06 -6.25
C GLY A 36 22.87 9.61 -6.73
N PHE A 37 22.26 8.75 -5.92
CA PHE A 37 22.00 7.35 -6.32
C PHE A 37 20.76 7.21 -7.21
N VAL A 38 19.75 8.05 -6.99
CA VAL A 38 18.46 7.99 -7.68
C VAL A 38 18.13 9.39 -8.17
N CYS A 39 17.77 9.53 -9.45
CA CYS A 39 17.33 10.81 -9.98
C CYS A 39 15.92 11.16 -9.52
N ASP A 40 15.60 12.46 -9.53
CA ASP A 40 14.31 12.97 -9.08
C ASP A 40 13.14 12.42 -9.91
N GLU A 41 13.35 12.19 -11.22
CA GLU A 41 12.37 11.57 -12.12
C GLU A 41 12.00 10.15 -11.68
N CYS A 42 12.99 9.31 -11.36
CA CYS A 42 12.75 7.95 -10.88
C CYS A 42 12.13 7.97 -9.48
N ASN A 43 12.57 8.87 -8.60
CA ASN A 43 11.99 9.04 -7.27
C ASN A 43 10.49 9.39 -7.35
N GLN A 44 10.11 10.35 -8.21
CA GLN A 44 8.72 10.73 -8.43
C GLN A 44 7.90 9.58 -9.03
N TYR A 45 8.47 8.85 -9.98
CA TYR A 45 7.85 7.67 -10.57
C TYR A 45 7.54 6.60 -9.51
N PHE A 46 8.52 6.24 -8.69
CA PHE A 46 8.29 5.25 -7.64
C PHE A 46 7.36 5.77 -6.55
N SER A 47 7.36 7.05 -6.21
CA SER A 47 6.39 7.63 -5.27
C SER A 47 4.93 7.36 -5.69
N PHE A 48 4.64 7.39 -6.99
CA PHE A 48 3.33 7.01 -7.53
C PHE A 48 3.03 5.52 -7.31
N LEU A 49 3.98 4.63 -7.66
CA LEU A 49 3.81 3.18 -7.51
C LEU A 49 3.74 2.74 -6.03
N GLU A 50 4.57 3.34 -5.16
CA GLU A 50 4.55 3.12 -3.72
C GLU A 50 3.19 3.45 -3.12
N ARG A 51 2.54 4.51 -3.60
CA ARG A 51 1.17 4.82 -3.17
C ARG A 51 0.20 3.71 -3.56
N ARG A 52 0.25 3.20 -4.79
CA ARG A 52 -0.61 2.08 -5.23
C ARG A 52 -0.32 0.81 -4.43
N PHE A 53 0.95 0.50 -4.21
CA PHE A 53 1.39 -0.62 -3.38
C PHE A 53 0.77 -0.55 -1.97
N ILE A 54 0.68 0.62 -1.34
CA ILE A 54 0.16 0.75 0.04
C ILE A 54 -1.37 0.81 0.13
N TYR A 55 -2.02 1.47 -0.82
CA TYR A 55 -3.45 1.76 -0.73
C TYR A 55 -4.33 0.81 -1.55
N ASP A 56 -3.77 0.15 -2.55
CA ASP A 56 -4.54 -0.58 -3.56
C ASP A 56 -4.23 -2.07 -3.54
N SER A 57 -3.08 -2.48 -2.96
CA SER A 57 -2.67 -3.88 -2.86
C SER A 57 -3.04 -4.51 -1.51
N ILE A 58 -2.78 -5.80 -1.40
CA ILE A 58 -2.89 -6.59 -0.17
C ILE A 58 -2.15 -5.97 1.03
N MET A 59 -1.17 -5.09 0.82
CA MET A 59 -0.49 -4.34 1.88
C MET A 59 -1.40 -3.37 2.64
N ALA A 60 -2.51 -2.96 2.05
CA ALA A 60 -3.48 -2.10 2.73
C ALA A 60 -4.07 -2.78 3.98
N ILE A 61 -4.18 -4.11 3.97
CA ILE A 61 -4.79 -4.92 5.04
C ILE A 61 -3.98 -4.87 6.35
N PRO A 62 -2.68 -5.26 6.40
CA PRO A 62 -1.92 -5.11 7.64
C PRO A 62 -1.79 -3.63 8.04
N LYS A 63 -1.72 -2.73 7.05
CA LYS A 63 -1.54 -1.29 7.26
C LYS A 63 -2.71 -0.63 8.00
N GLN A 64 -3.96 -1.01 7.71
CA GLN A 64 -5.14 -0.46 8.41
C GLN A 64 -5.19 -0.88 9.89
N PHE A 65 -4.61 -2.02 10.27
CA PHE A 65 -4.64 -2.50 11.66
C PHE A 65 -3.42 -2.09 12.48
N ARG A 66 -2.21 -2.25 11.94
CA ARG A 66 -0.97 -2.21 12.73
C ARG A 66 0.19 -1.46 12.07
N GLY A 67 0.03 -0.98 10.84
CA GLY A 67 1.12 -0.26 10.18
C GLY A 67 1.36 1.13 10.79
N PRO A 68 2.51 1.77 10.46
CA PRO A 68 2.86 3.07 11.02
C PRO A 68 1.85 4.18 10.63
N SER A 69 1.90 5.35 11.22
CA SER A 69 1.07 6.46 10.71
C SER A 69 1.53 6.92 9.32
N GLY A 70 0.62 7.48 8.52
CA GLY A 70 0.95 8.04 7.21
C GLY A 70 1.77 9.33 7.32
N ARG A 71 2.32 9.80 6.19
CA ARG A 71 3.05 11.08 6.12
C ARG A 71 2.19 12.29 6.51
N SER A 72 0.87 12.18 6.39
CA SER A 72 -0.10 13.25 6.60
C SER A 72 -1.02 12.98 7.80
N GLY A 73 -0.57 12.17 8.77
CA GLY A 73 -1.34 11.82 9.96
C GLY A 73 -1.86 10.38 9.93
N VAL A 74 -3.04 10.18 10.50
CA VAL A 74 -3.63 8.84 10.68
C VAL A 74 -3.91 8.19 9.32
N TYR A 75 -3.49 6.93 9.15
CA TYR A 75 -3.80 6.19 7.93
C TYR A 75 -5.31 5.95 7.82
N GLN A 76 -5.84 6.14 6.63
CA GLN A 76 -7.24 5.88 6.30
C GLN A 76 -7.27 5.14 4.97
N THR A 77 -8.05 4.07 4.88
CA THR A 77 -8.28 3.35 3.62
C THR A 77 -8.97 4.25 2.59
N ARG A 78 -9.08 3.75 1.37
CA ARG A 78 -10.06 4.29 0.42
C ARG A 78 -11.48 4.10 0.96
N LEU A 79 -12.39 4.94 0.47
CA LEU A 79 -13.81 4.79 0.76
C LEU A 79 -14.33 3.50 0.11
N HIS A 80 -15.13 2.75 0.84
CA HIS A 80 -15.68 1.46 0.43
C HIS A 80 -17.00 1.19 1.15
N LEU A 81 -17.69 0.12 0.78
CA LEU A 81 -18.97 -0.23 1.39
C LEU A 81 -18.75 -0.77 2.81
N ILE A 82 -19.42 -0.16 3.77
CA ILE A 82 -19.52 -0.66 5.15
C ILE A 82 -20.96 -1.02 5.46
N MET A 83 -21.15 -2.15 6.13
CA MET A 83 -22.44 -2.65 6.57
C MET A 83 -22.48 -2.63 8.09
N ARG A 84 -23.50 -1.99 8.66
CA ARG A 84 -23.77 -1.91 10.09
C ARG A 84 -24.91 -2.87 10.42
N GLY A 85 -24.63 -3.86 11.27
CA GLY A 85 -25.58 -4.95 11.52
C GLY A 85 -25.83 -5.77 10.25
N SER A 86 -27.07 -6.23 10.05
CA SER A 86 -27.45 -7.08 8.90
C SER A 86 -28.00 -6.32 7.69
N THR A 87 -28.30 -5.02 7.80
CA THR A 87 -29.09 -4.33 6.76
C THR A 87 -28.64 -2.91 6.43
N THR A 88 -27.91 -2.22 7.31
CA THR A 88 -27.63 -0.80 7.08
C THR A 88 -26.33 -0.63 6.31
N LEU A 89 -26.44 -0.36 5.01
CA LEU A 89 -25.31 -0.04 4.15
C LEU A 89 -24.96 1.45 4.18
N GLY A 90 -23.69 1.73 3.95
CA GLY A 90 -23.13 3.07 3.87
C GLY A 90 -21.73 3.04 3.25
N LEU A 91 -21.22 4.21 2.90
CA LEU A 91 -19.84 4.39 2.49
C LEU A 91 -19.00 4.81 3.69
N GLY A 92 -17.87 4.13 3.86
CA GLY A 92 -16.98 4.36 4.99
C GLY A 92 -15.54 3.99 4.68
N TYR A 93 -14.69 4.17 5.67
CA TYR A 93 -13.27 3.85 5.63
C TYR A 93 -12.83 3.21 6.93
N ILE A 94 -11.74 2.46 6.90
CA ILE A 94 -11.07 2.00 8.11
C ILE A 94 -9.95 2.99 8.43
N GLU A 95 -9.99 3.52 9.64
CA GLU A 95 -8.92 4.31 10.21
C GLU A 95 -7.89 3.40 10.89
N GLN A 96 -6.64 3.83 10.92
CA GLN A 96 -5.52 3.11 11.54
C GLN A 96 -5.88 2.58 12.92
N GLY A 97 -5.56 1.32 13.20
CA GLY A 97 -5.99 0.60 14.41
C GLY A 97 -7.24 -0.26 14.18
N GLY A 98 -7.75 -0.31 12.95
CA GLY A 98 -8.92 -1.10 12.60
C GLY A 98 -10.25 -0.44 12.98
N TYR A 99 -10.29 0.88 13.12
CA TYR A 99 -11.49 1.60 13.54
C TYR A 99 -12.38 1.94 12.34
N PRO A 100 -13.56 1.31 12.19
CA PRO A 100 -14.47 1.62 11.10
C PRO A 100 -15.11 2.99 11.29
N CYS A 101 -15.06 3.80 10.24
CA CYS A 101 -15.63 5.14 10.21
C CYS A 101 -16.63 5.27 9.06
N LEU A 102 -17.83 5.77 9.36
CA LEU A 102 -18.78 6.16 8.33
C LEU A 102 -18.38 7.54 7.79
N ALA A 103 -18.34 7.69 6.48
CA ALA A 103 -18.21 9.01 5.88
C ALA A 103 -19.54 9.77 6.03
N PRO A 104 -19.52 11.10 6.23
CA PRO A 104 -20.72 11.92 6.10
C PRO A 104 -21.41 11.59 4.78
N GLN A 105 -22.71 11.30 4.82
CA GLN A 105 -23.44 10.83 3.64
C GLN A 105 -24.93 11.09 3.73
N PHE A 106 -25.56 11.24 2.56
CA PHE A 106 -26.99 11.21 2.35
C PHE A 106 -27.40 9.90 1.70
N LYS A 107 -28.55 9.38 2.12
CA LYS A 107 -29.20 8.22 1.50
C LYS A 107 -30.71 8.39 1.54
N TYR A 108 -31.41 7.88 0.54
CA TYR A 108 -32.86 7.75 0.62
C TYR A 108 -33.23 6.72 1.69
N ILE A 109 -34.20 7.06 2.54
CA ILE A 109 -34.90 6.12 3.42
C ILE A 109 -36.14 5.57 2.69
N ASN A 110 -36.76 6.42 1.87
CA ASN A 110 -37.88 6.12 0.99
C ASN A 110 -37.88 7.13 -0.18
N GLU A 111 -38.83 7.01 -1.11
CA GLU A 111 -38.91 7.83 -2.33
C GLU A 111 -38.91 9.36 -2.10
N ASN A 112 -39.34 9.82 -0.91
CA ASN A 112 -39.51 11.24 -0.61
C ASN A 112 -38.64 11.75 0.55
N GLU A 113 -37.86 10.87 1.19
CA GLU A 113 -37.13 11.19 2.41
C GLU A 113 -35.68 10.73 2.32
N ALA A 114 -34.76 11.65 2.58
CA ALA A 114 -33.34 11.37 2.68
C ALA A 114 -32.85 11.58 4.13
N ALA A 115 -32.03 10.65 4.61
CA ALA A 115 -31.33 10.79 5.88
C ALA A 115 -29.88 11.22 5.65
N PHE A 116 -29.41 12.12 6.51
CA PHE A 116 -27.99 12.37 6.71
C PHE A 116 -27.44 11.44 7.79
N ALA A 117 -26.29 10.82 7.53
CA ALA A 117 -25.58 9.99 8.49
C ALA A 117 -24.10 10.36 8.53
N ALA A 118 -23.52 10.41 9.72
CA ALA A 118 -22.11 10.68 9.96
C ALA A 118 -21.57 9.77 11.09
N ASN A 119 -20.29 9.90 11.41
CA ASN A 119 -19.69 9.21 12.54
C ASN A 119 -20.07 9.91 13.87
N GLU A 120 -20.19 9.18 14.99
CA GLU A 120 -20.51 9.78 16.30
C GLU A 120 -19.47 10.84 16.71
N ARG A 121 -18.19 10.64 16.32
CA ARG A 121 -17.12 11.62 16.60
C ARG A 121 -17.36 12.99 15.97
N ASP A 122 -18.20 13.04 14.93
CA ASP A 122 -18.51 14.25 14.18
C ASP A 122 -19.71 15.02 14.76
N ARG A 123 -20.38 14.48 15.78
CA ARG A 123 -21.63 15.03 16.34
C ARG A 123 -21.52 16.50 16.76
N GLY A 124 -20.39 16.90 17.33
CA GLY A 124 -20.15 18.30 17.74
C GLY A 124 -19.96 19.28 16.59
N ASN A 125 -19.70 18.80 15.37
CA ASN A 125 -19.38 19.60 14.18
C ASN A 125 -20.35 19.33 13.02
N LEU A 126 -21.52 18.75 13.30
CA LEU A 126 -22.45 18.29 12.26
C LEU A 126 -22.89 19.40 11.30
N GLU A 127 -23.15 20.59 11.84
CA GLU A 127 -23.56 21.76 11.05
C GLU A 127 -22.46 22.19 10.07
N ALA A 128 -21.21 22.27 10.52
CA ALA A 128 -20.07 22.62 9.68
C ALA A 128 -19.87 21.57 8.57
N ILE A 129 -19.90 20.28 8.94
CA ILE A 129 -19.76 19.16 7.98
C ILE A 129 -20.87 19.19 6.94
N LEU A 130 -22.10 19.49 7.35
CA LEU A 130 -23.22 19.57 6.43
C LEU A 130 -23.08 20.78 5.48
N ASN A 131 -22.60 21.92 5.97
CA ASN A 131 -22.34 23.10 5.14
C ASN A 131 -21.23 22.82 4.12
N ASP A 132 -20.15 22.14 4.52
CA ASP A 132 -19.10 21.70 3.62
C ASP A 132 -19.63 20.71 2.56
N PHE A 133 -20.50 19.79 2.97
CA PHE A 133 -21.15 18.85 2.06
C PHE A 133 -21.98 19.60 1.01
N LYS A 134 -22.83 20.54 1.43
CA LYS A 134 -23.65 21.38 0.54
C LYS A 134 -22.81 22.17 -0.45
N ALA A 135 -21.71 22.77 0.04
CA ALA A 135 -20.77 23.50 -0.80
C ALA A 135 -20.19 22.58 -1.88
N LEU A 136 -19.81 21.35 -1.52
CA LEU A 136 -19.34 20.35 -2.49
C LEU A 136 -20.44 19.94 -3.48
N CYS A 137 -21.66 19.68 -3.03
CA CYS A 137 -22.79 19.40 -3.93
C CYS A 137 -23.03 20.53 -4.94
N SER A 138 -22.85 21.77 -4.51
CA SER A 138 -23.05 22.95 -5.35
C SER A 138 -21.93 23.19 -6.36
N THR A 139 -20.69 22.84 -6.00
CA THR A 139 -19.49 23.19 -6.79
C THR A 139 -18.93 22.03 -7.61
N THR A 140 -19.20 20.78 -7.23
CA THR A 140 -18.64 19.59 -7.90
C THR A 140 -19.51 19.24 -9.11
N PRO A 141 -18.98 19.26 -10.35
CA PRO A 141 -19.70 18.75 -11.53
C PRO A 141 -20.01 17.25 -11.42
N ASN A 142 -21.04 16.75 -12.12
CA ASN A 142 -21.47 15.35 -12.02
C ASN A 142 -20.38 14.37 -12.50
N GLU A 143 -19.62 14.75 -13.52
CA GLU A 143 -18.48 14.02 -14.08
C GLU A 143 -17.31 13.87 -13.10
N ASN A 144 -17.25 14.71 -12.06
CA ASN A 144 -16.21 14.68 -11.04
C ASN A 144 -16.60 13.87 -9.79
N ILE A 145 -17.80 13.27 -9.78
CA ILE A 145 -18.23 12.36 -8.71
C ILE A 145 -17.53 11.01 -8.90
N ILE A 146 -16.97 10.48 -7.82
CA ILE A 146 -16.29 9.18 -7.84
C ILE A 146 -17.30 8.08 -7.53
N PHE A 147 -17.57 7.21 -8.50
CA PHE A 147 -18.55 6.13 -8.36
C PHE A 147 -17.93 4.87 -7.77
N ILE A 148 -18.64 4.27 -6.81
CA ILE A 148 -18.39 2.97 -6.21
C ILE A 148 -19.61 2.10 -6.56
N MET A 149 -19.49 1.31 -7.62
CA MET A 149 -20.55 0.39 -8.05
C MET A 149 -20.45 -0.92 -7.28
N ASP A 150 -21.54 -1.36 -6.67
CA ASP A 150 -21.57 -2.55 -5.83
C ASP A 150 -22.98 -3.16 -5.77
N ASP A 151 -23.11 -4.44 -6.13
CA ASP A 151 -24.40 -5.14 -6.23
C ASP A 151 -25.10 -5.34 -4.88
N ARG A 152 -24.38 -5.14 -3.77
CA ARG A 152 -24.94 -5.15 -2.41
C ARG A 152 -25.76 -3.89 -2.13
N ILE A 153 -25.51 -2.79 -2.84
CA ILE A 153 -26.34 -1.58 -2.72
C ILE A 153 -27.70 -1.87 -3.34
N GLU A 154 -28.80 -1.54 -2.65
CA GLU A 154 -30.13 -1.78 -3.19
C GLU A 154 -30.38 -0.91 -4.44
N PRO A 155 -30.95 -1.47 -5.52
CA PRO A 155 -31.34 -0.67 -6.69
C PRO A 155 -32.22 0.51 -6.28
N ASN A 156 -32.07 1.65 -6.96
CA ASN A 156 -32.76 2.91 -6.67
C ASN A 156 -32.47 3.52 -5.27
N HIS A 157 -31.47 3.03 -4.53
CA HIS A 157 -31.07 3.58 -3.23
C HIS A 157 -29.63 4.09 -3.26
N PRO A 158 -29.32 5.12 -4.08
CA PRO A 158 -27.97 5.67 -4.16
C PRO A 158 -27.54 6.29 -2.83
N ILE A 159 -26.25 6.20 -2.55
CA ILE A 159 -25.61 6.79 -1.37
C ILE A 159 -24.67 7.89 -1.86
N LEU A 160 -24.88 9.14 -1.44
CA LEU A 160 -23.98 10.24 -1.75
C LEU A 160 -23.14 10.55 -0.50
N ALA A 161 -21.82 10.44 -0.59
CA ALA A 161 -20.91 10.62 0.53
C ALA A 161 -19.84 11.69 0.27
N MET A 162 -19.39 12.34 1.34
CA MET A 162 -18.27 13.28 1.33
C MET A 162 -17.05 12.65 2.00
N PHE A 163 -15.92 12.62 1.29
CA PHE A 163 -14.66 12.13 1.85
C PHE A 163 -13.47 12.89 1.27
N LYS A 164 -12.59 13.42 2.14
CA LYS A 164 -11.37 14.16 1.77
C LYS A 164 -11.62 15.27 0.72
N GLY A 165 -12.68 16.04 0.92
CA GLY A 165 -13.04 17.18 0.05
C GLY A 165 -13.58 16.78 -1.33
N LYS A 166 -14.07 15.54 -1.49
CA LYS A 166 -14.64 15.04 -2.74
C LYS A 166 -15.99 14.36 -2.50
N LEU A 167 -16.82 14.33 -3.53
CA LEU A 167 -18.05 13.56 -3.56
C LEU A 167 -17.82 12.16 -4.11
N PHE A 168 -18.39 11.19 -3.41
CA PHE A 168 -18.44 9.79 -3.79
C PHE A 168 -19.88 9.34 -3.89
N ALA A 169 -20.16 8.41 -4.79
CA ALA A 169 -21.48 7.85 -4.99
C ALA A 169 -21.44 6.33 -4.93
N GLY A 170 -22.16 5.74 -3.99
CA GLY A 170 -22.45 4.32 -3.95
C GLY A 170 -23.71 4.07 -4.75
N ILE A 171 -23.61 3.25 -5.81
CA ILE A 171 -24.75 2.88 -6.65
C ILE A 171 -24.73 1.38 -6.94
N ASN A 172 -25.89 0.77 -7.17
CA ASN A 172 -25.94 -0.63 -7.60
C ASN A 172 -25.42 -0.75 -9.04
N ASN A 173 -25.92 0.12 -9.91
CA ASN A 173 -25.59 0.12 -11.34
C ASN A 173 -25.78 1.51 -11.97
N GLU A 174 -25.38 1.65 -13.24
CA GLU A 174 -25.43 2.90 -13.99
C GLU A 174 -26.83 3.55 -14.07
N SER A 175 -27.91 2.76 -13.98
CA SER A 175 -29.28 3.29 -14.03
C SER A 175 -29.68 4.07 -12.77
N ASP A 176 -28.93 3.96 -11.66
CA ASP A 176 -29.17 4.73 -10.43
C ASP A 176 -28.61 6.18 -10.51
N LYS A 177 -27.80 6.50 -11.54
CA LYS A 177 -27.17 7.82 -11.67
C LYS A 177 -28.15 8.99 -11.68
N PRO A 178 -29.29 8.94 -12.40
CA PRO A 178 -30.29 10.01 -12.35
C PRO A 178 -30.77 10.28 -10.92
N LEU A 179 -31.14 9.24 -10.16
CA LEU A 179 -31.59 9.36 -8.77
C LEU A 179 -30.50 9.93 -7.85
N LEU A 180 -29.24 9.58 -8.07
CA LEU A 180 -28.13 10.17 -7.35
C LEU A 180 -28.01 11.68 -7.63
N PHE A 181 -28.21 12.11 -8.87
CA PHE A 181 -28.15 13.52 -9.23
C PHE A 181 -29.32 14.30 -8.61
N ASP A 182 -30.51 13.70 -8.56
CA ASP A 182 -31.66 14.28 -7.86
C ASP A 182 -31.40 14.40 -6.35
N LEU A 183 -30.78 13.38 -5.74
CA LEU A 183 -30.34 13.42 -4.34
C LEU A 183 -29.34 14.55 -4.11
N LYS A 184 -28.35 14.70 -5.00
CA LYS A 184 -27.35 15.75 -4.93
C LYS A 184 -27.96 17.15 -5.03
N GLU A 185 -28.92 17.36 -5.93
CA GLU A 185 -29.64 18.64 -6.05
C GLU A 185 -30.44 18.93 -4.78
N SER A 186 -31.16 17.93 -4.25
CA SER A 186 -31.93 18.06 -3.02
C SER A 186 -31.05 18.50 -1.84
N CYS A 187 -29.87 17.88 -1.70
CA CYS A 187 -28.88 18.20 -0.66
C CYS A 187 -28.46 19.67 -0.63
N LYS A 188 -28.46 20.38 -1.77
CA LYS A 188 -28.07 21.80 -1.82
C LYS A 188 -28.98 22.70 -0.99
N THR A 189 -30.26 22.31 -0.88
CA THR A 189 -31.31 23.12 -0.24
C THR A 189 -31.69 22.64 1.16
N THR A 190 -31.29 21.42 1.55
CA THR A 190 -31.66 20.80 2.82
C THR A 190 -31.13 21.60 4.01
N THR A 191 -31.96 22.13 4.89
CA THR A 191 -31.49 22.77 6.14
C THR A 191 -31.92 21.91 7.33
N PRO A 192 -31.00 21.40 8.16
CA PRO A 192 -31.36 20.58 9.29
C PRO A 192 -32.10 21.47 10.29
N THR A 193 -33.28 21.03 10.71
CA THR A 193 -34.02 21.71 11.76
C THR A 193 -33.44 21.34 13.13
N PRO A 194 -33.62 22.18 14.18
CA PRO A 194 -33.25 21.81 15.54
C PRO A 194 -33.89 20.49 16.00
N THR A 195 -35.08 20.17 15.46
CA THR A 195 -35.79 18.92 15.70
C THR A 195 -35.09 17.71 15.08
N ASP A 196 -34.48 17.85 13.90
CA ASP A 196 -33.71 16.76 13.26
C ASP A 196 -32.47 16.39 14.09
N LEU A 197 -31.80 17.40 14.64
CA LEU A 197 -30.66 17.22 15.55
C LEU A 197 -31.08 16.55 16.86
N ALA A 198 -32.21 16.96 17.44
CA ALA A 198 -32.77 16.36 18.65
C ALA A 198 -33.21 14.90 18.45
N ASN A 199 -33.66 14.56 17.24
CA ASN A 199 -34.09 13.21 16.86
C ASN A 199 -32.94 12.31 16.37
N SER A 200 -31.69 12.78 16.40
CA SER A 200 -30.52 11.98 16.02
C SER A 200 -30.43 10.71 16.89
N LYS A 201 -30.25 9.57 16.22
CA LYS A 201 -30.10 8.26 16.88
C LYS A 201 -28.67 7.77 16.74
N THR A 202 -28.01 7.55 17.86
CA THR A 202 -26.73 6.84 17.89
C THR A 202 -26.99 5.34 17.87
N THR A 203 -26.39 4.63 16.91
CA THR A 203 -26.48 3.17 16.79
C THR A 203 -25.12 2.53 17.00
N ILE A 204 -25.04 1.55 17.90
CA ILE A 204 -23.85 0.72 18.09
C ILE A 204 -24.09 -0.61 17.37
N SER A 205 -23.19 -0.99 16.47
CA SER A 205 -23.30 -2.23 15.71
C SER A 205 -21.93 -2.78 15.31
N TYR A 206 -21.84 -4.10 15.12
CA TYR A 206 -20.72 -4.67 14.39
C TYR A 206 -20.70 -4.15 12.95
N VAL A 207 -19.50 -3.92 12.42
CA VAL A 207 -19.30 -3.38 11.07
C VAL A 207 -18.62 -4.44 10.21
N THR A 208 -19.22 -4.78 9.08
CA THR A 208 -18.58 -5.54 8.00
C THR A 208 -18.06 -4.55 6.96
N SER A 209 -16.79 -4.70 6.58
CA SER A 209 -16.10 -3.86 5.59
C SER A 209 -15.90 -4.67 4.32
N HIS A 210 -16.43 -4.18 3.20
CA HIS A 210 -16.26 -4.80 1.88
C HIS A 210 -15.30 -3.94 1.05
N GLN A 211 -14.05 -4.37 0.99
CA GLN A 211 -12.98 -3.64 0.28
C GLN A 211 -12.66 -4.32 -1.04
N SER A 212 -12.62 -3.54 -2.12
CA SER A 212 -12.05 -3.95 -3.40
C SER A 212 -10.67 -3.32 -3.55
N LEU A 213 -9.68 -4.15 -3.85
CA LEU A 213 -8.27 -3.77 -3.93
C LEU A 213 -7.79 -3.95 -5.38
N PRO A 214 -7.92 -2.92 -6.25
CA PRO A 214 -7.55 -3.02 -7.65
C PRO A 214 -6.05 -2.73 -7.82
N PHE A 215 -5.21 -3.76 -7.68
CA PHE A 215 -3.77 -3.64 -7.90
C PHE A 215 -3.27 -4.50 -9.07
N SER A 216 -2.19 -4.01 -9.69
CA SER A 216 -1.41 -4.76 -10.65
C SER A 216 -0.35 -5.58 -9.90
N LEU A 217 -0.32 -6.89 -10.14
CA LEU A 217 0.75 -7.75 -9.62
C LEU A 217 2.13 -7.30 -10.13
N ASP A 218 2.20 -6.83 -11.38
CA ASP A 218 3.46 -6.32 -11.94
C ASP A 218 3.94 -5.07 -11.20
N GLU A 219 3.09 -4.07 -11.01
CA GLU A 219 3.47 -2.86 -10.25
C GLU A 219 3.85 -3.19 -8.81
N HIS A 220 3.15 -4.15 -8.20
CA HIS A 220 3.43 -4.64 -6.86
C HIS A 220 4.84 -5.23 -6.77
N PHE A 221 5.17 -6.15 -7.68
CA PHE A 221 6.47 -6.80 -7.73
C PHE A 221 7.61 -5.85 -8.09
N ARG A 222 7.35 -4.82 -8.89
CA ARG A 222 8.34 -3.77 -9.18
C ARG A 222 8.70 -2.96 -7.94
N ILE A 223 7.76 -2.73 -7.02
CA ILE A 223 8.07 -2.12 -5.71
C ILE A 223 8.88 -3.08 -4.83
N ILE A 224 8.63 -4.39 -4.88
CA ILE A 224 9.51 -5.36 -4.20
C ILE A 224 10.92 -5.31 -4.79
N GLY A 225 11.05 -5.31 -6.12
CA GLY A 225 12.34 -5.22 -6.81
C GLY A 225 13.09 -3.92 -6.51
N LYS A 226 12.37 -2.79 -6.41
CA LYS A 226 12.91 -1.51 -5.94
C LYS A 226 13.54 -1.63 -4.56
N MET A 227 12.82 -2.22 -3.59
CA MET A 227 13.33 -2.42 -2.23
C MET A 227 14.63 -3.23 -2.23
N ILE A 228 14.68 -4.31 -3.03
CA ILE A 228 15.87 -5.15 -3.18
C ILE A 228 17.03 -4.39 -3.81
N LEU A 229 16.81 -3.67 -4.91
CA LEU A 229 17.87 -2.93 -5.59
C LEU A 229 18.42 -1.80 -4.70
N ASN A 230 17.55 -1.12 -3.95
CA ASN A 230 17.97 -0.15 -2.95
C ASN A 230 18.75 -0.82 -1.81
N CYS A 231 18.34 -2.01 -1.36
CA CYS A 231 19.05 -2.76 -0.33
C CYS A 231 20.48 -3.14 -0.79
N LEU A 232 20.60 -3.63 -2.03
CA LEU A 232 21.89 -3.93 -2.66
C LEU A 232 22.79 -2.69 -2.73
N ALA A 233 22.25 -1.55 -3.19
CA ALA A 233 22.99 -0.30 -3.29
C ALA A 233 23.43 0.24 -1.92
N MET A 234 22.61 0.05 -0.88
CA MET A 234 22.92 0.46 0.48
C MET A 234 24.07 -0.37 1.09
N HIS A 235 24.02 -1.70 0.96
CA HIS A 235 24.98 -2.58 1.63
C HIS A 235 26.34 -2.67 0.93
N PHE A 236 26.39 -2.51 -0.41
CA PHE A 236 27.62 -2.72 -1.18
C PHE A 236 28.17 -1.42 -1.76
N SER A 237 27.46 -0.81 -2.71
CA SER A 237 27.76 0.52 -3.26
C SER A 237 26.80 0.85 -4.40
N GLN A 238 26.81 2.12 -4.84
CA GLN A 238 26.20 2.53 -6.10
C GLN A 238 26.77 1.76 -7.30
N GLU A 239 28.09 1.56 -7.33
CA GLU A 239 28.81 0.89 -8.42
C GLU A 239 28.36 -0.56 -8.57
N THR A 240 28.19 -1.26 -7.45
CA THR A 240 27.63 -2.63 -7.43
C THR A 240 26.23 -2.63 -8.03
N ALA A 241 25.36 -1.73 -7.57
CA ALA A 241 24.00 -1.61 -8.07
C ALA A 241 23.90 -1.10 -9.52
N LEU A 242 24.96 -0.51 -10.07
CA LEU A 242 25.08 -0.06 -11.47
C LEU A 242 25.68 -1.13 -12.40
N HIS A 243 26.17 -2.25 -11.86
CA HIS A 243 26.81 -3.28 -12.67
C HIS A 243 25.88 -3.78 -13.79
N ALA A 244 26.45 -4.02 -14.98
CA ALA A 244 25.67 -4.33 -16.18
C ALA A 244 24.83 -5.61 -16.05
N THR A 245 25.25 -6.55 -15.19
CA THR A 245 24.50 -7.80 -14.91
C THR A 245 23.09 -7.58 -14.37
N PHE A 246 22.79 -6.40 -13.80
CA PHE A 246 21.46 -6.07 -13.31
C PHE A 246 20.68 -5.16 -14.28
N ASN A 247 21.15 -4.97 -15.54
CA ASN A 247 20.47 -4.14 -16.55
C ASN A 247 19.03 -4.60 -16.78
N ASP A 248 18.81 -5.88 -17.06
CA ASP A 248 17.47 -6.41 -17.30
C ASP A 248 16.56 -6.20 -16.07
N PHE A 249 17.12 -6.37 -14.87
CA PHE A 249 16.37 -6.20 -13.62
C PHE A 249 16.02 -4.75 -13.34
N ARG A 250 16.94 -3.80 -13.52
CA ARG A 250 16.64 -2.36 -13.35
C ARG A 250 15.66 -1.87 -14.43
N GLU A 251 15.77 -2.38 -15.67
CA GLU A 251 14.82 -2.08 -16.73
C GLU A 251 13.42 -2.58 -16.38
N TYR A 252 13.31 -3.80 -15.86
CA TYR A 252 12.05 -4.31 -15.34
C TYR A 252 11.50 -3.43 -14.20
N VAL A 253 12.31 -3.17 -13.17
CA VAL A 253 11.88 -2.38 -12.01
C VAL A 253 11.42 -0.98 -12.42
N ARG A 254 12.14 -0.31 -13.33
CA ARG A 254 11.82 1.07 -13.75
C ARG A 254 10.74 1.17 -14.83
N PHE A 255 10.70 0.27 -15.80
CA PHE A 255 9.87 0.39 -17.00
C PHE A 255 8.86 -0.75 -17.18
N GLY A 256 8.98 -1.86 -16.44
CA GLY A 256 8.14 -3.05 -16.60
C GLY A 256 8.54 -3.95 -17.78
N SER A 257 9.66 -3.64 -18.44
CA SER A 257 10.22 -4.45 -19.53
C SER A 257 10.65 -5.83 -19.03
N ASN A 258 10.60 -6.86 -19.87
CA ASN A 258 11.11 -8.21 -19.56
C ASN A 258 10.44 -8.89 -18.35
N ALA A 259 9.20 -8.52 -18.01
CA ALA A 259 8.47 -9.08 -16.86
C ALA A 259 8.45 -10.63 -16.82
N SER A 260 8.35 -11.29 -17.98
CA SER A 260 8.35 -12.75 -18.08
C SER A 260 9.67 -13.42 -17.66
N GLN A 261 10.77 -12.66 -17.63
CA GLN A 261 12.10 -13.18 -17.26
C GLN A 261 12.32 -13.17 -15.74
N PHE A 262 11.51 -12.42 -15.01
CA PHE A 262 11.56 -12.32 -13.56
C PHE A 262 10.41 -13.13 -12.97
N SER A 263 10.71 -14.36 -12.58
CA SER A 263 9.77 -15.19 -11.82
C SER A 263 9.77 -14.73 -10.37
N TYR A 264 8.60 -14.35 -9.88
CA TYR A 264 8.36 -14.04 -8.47
C TYR A 264 7.83 -15.30 -7.80
N VAL A 265 8.58 -15.83 -6.82
CA VAL A 265 7.97 -16.75 -5.87
C VAL A 265 7.29 -15.87 -4.83
N SER A 266 6.00 -15.63 -5.03
CA SER A 266 5.15 -14.88 -4.11
C SER A 266 4.26 -15.85 -3.37
N ILE A 267 4.16 -15.62 -2.05
CA ILE A 267 3.30 -16.36 -1.13
C ILE A 267 3.85 -17.77 -0.86
N ILE A 268 4.85 -17.85 0.03
CA ILE A 268 4.92 -19.00 0.93
C ILE A 268 3.88 -18.68 2.01
N PRO A 269 2.69 -19.30 2.03
CA PRO A 269 1.84 -19.15 3.20
C PRO A 269 2.65 -19.66 4.38
N LYS A 270 2.50 -19.04 5.55
CA LYS A 270 3.03 -19.50 6.85
C LYS A 270 2.62 -20.94 7.26
N PHE A 271 2.14 -21.76 6.33
CA PHE A 271 1.59 -23.10 6.52
C PHE A 271 2.53 -24.25 6.18
N SER A 272 3.72 -24.00 5.63
CA SER A 272 4.79 -25.01 5.61
C SER A 272 5.88 -24.53 6.55
N GLY A 273 6.13 -25.25 7.65
CA GLY A 273 7.16 -24.96 8.66
C GLY A 273 8.61 -25.05 8.15
N HIS A 274 8.85 -24.39 7.03
CA HIS A 274 10.04 -24.34 6.19
C HIS A 274 10.18 -22.94 5.56
N SER A 275 9.56 -21.90 6.11
CA SER A 275 9.79 -20.56 5.59
C SER A 275 11.25 -20.18 5.88
N ILE A 276 11.94 -19.63 4.87
CA ILE A 276 13.28 -19.03 5.01
C ILE A 276 13.33 -18.10 6.23
N TYR A 277 12.19 -17.48 6.52
CA TYR A 277 11.94 -16.65 7.68
C TYR A 277 12.00 -17.36 9.02
N GLU A 278 11.41 -18.54 9.20
CA GLU A 278 11.41 -19.25 10.49
C GLU A 278 12.84 -19.56 10.98
N ASN A 279 13.70 -20.00 10.07
CA ASN A 279 15.11 -20.24 10.39
C ASN A 279 15.81 -18.92 10.78
N LEU A 280 15.74 -17.90 9.91
CA LEU A 280 16.36 -16.59 10.14
C LEU A 280 15.79 -15.84 11.36
N SER A 281 14.52 -16.04 11.65
CA SER A 281 13.79 -15.38 12.75
C SER A 281 14.01 -16.05 14.09
N SER A 282 14.38 -17.32 14.15
CA SER A 282 14.62 -18.01 15.43
C SER A 282 15.72 -17.33 16.27
N GLY A 283 16.70 -16.71 15.61
CA GLY A 283 17.77 -15.92 16.25
C GLY A 283 17.45 -14.44 16.44
N LEU A 284 16.35 -13.94 15.87
CA LEU A 284 15.97 -12.53 15.89
C LEU A 284 14.65 -12.38 16.65
N LYS A 285 14.56 -11.45 17.61
CA LYS A 285 13.29 -11.19 18.33
C LYS A 285 12.31 -10.42 17.43
N LEU A 286 11.87 -11.05 16.35
CA LEU A 286 11.01 -10.43 15.35
C LEU A 286 9.59 -10.31 15.90
N THR A 287 9.08 -9.09 15.83
CA THR A 287 7.71 -8.75 16.18
C THR A 287 6.85 -8.76 14.93
N GLU A 288 5.52 -8.83 15.07
CA GLU A 288 4.56 -8.73 13.96
C GLU A 288 4.71 -7.44 13.11
N ASN A 289 5.42 -6.47 13.66
CA ASN A 289 5.71 -5.15 13.09
C ASN A 289 7.13 -5.07 12.49
N SER A 290 7.72 -6.22 12.15
CA SER A 290 9.05 -6.30 11.55
C SER A 290 9.00 -6.54 10.04
N HIS A 291 9.95 -5.95 9.32
CA HIS A 291 10.26 -6.26 7.94
C HIS A 291 11.71 -6.76 7.83
N LEU A 292 11.95 -7.74 6.96
CA LEU A 292 13.29 -8.22 6.63
C LEU A 292 13.54 -8.07 5.14
N LEU A 293 14.70 -7.52 4.79
CA LEU A 293 15.21 -7.53 3.43
C LEU A 293 16.55 -8.26 3.44
N LEU A 294 16.74 -9.18 2.50
CA LEU A 294 17.98 -9.92 2.30
C LEU A 294 18.47 -9.66 0.88
N CYS A 295 19.78 -9.50 0.69
CA CYS A 295 20.38 -9.52 -0.64
C CYS A 295 21.78 -10.13 -0.62
N GLY A 296 22.12 -10.89 -1.65
CA GLY A 296 23.46 -11.46 -1.85
C GLY A 296 23.43 -12.80 -2.58
N ASN A 297 24.59 -13.45 -2.65
CA ASN A 297 24.73 -14.76 -3.26
C ASN A 297 24.20 -15.83 -2.31
N VAL A 298 23.33 -16.71 -2.83
CA VAL A 298 22.74 -17.81 -2.04
C VAL A 298 23.39 -19.16 -2.38
N ASN A 299 24.14 -19.25 -3.48
CA ASN A 299 24.80 -20.47 -3.91
C ASN A 299 26.16 -20.25 -4.58
N GLN A 300 26.90 -21.34 -4.75
CA GLN A 300 28.19 -21.39 -5.46
C GLN A 300 28.08 -21.00 -6.94
N ALA A 301 26.87 -20.99 -7.51
CA ALA A 301 26.61 -20.57 -8.89
C ALA A 301 26.60 -19.04 -9.07
N ASN A 302 27.01 -18.28 -8.04
CA ASN A 302 27.17 -16.83 -8.05
C ASN A 302 25.93 -16.03 -8.46
N ASN A 303 24.74 -16.57 -8.20
CA ASN A 303 23.50 -15.86 -8.45
C ASN A 303 23.14 -14.95 -7.28
N VAL A 304 22.89 -13.68 -7.58
CA VAL A 304 22.41 -12.71 -6.61
C VAL A 304 20.90 -12.82 -6.49
N PHE A 305 20.43 -13.06 -5.28
CA PHE A 305 19.01 -13.05 -4.93
C PHE A 305 18.69 -11.91 -3.97
N GLY A 306 17.43 -11.50 -4.00
CA GLY A 306 16.85 -10.64 -3.00
C GLY A 306 15.60 -11.28 -2.41
N ILE A 307 15.46 -11.17 -1.09
CA ILE A 307 14.26 -11.62 -0.37
C ILE A 307 13.68 -10.42 0.36
N VAL A 308 12.37 -10.26 0.31
CA VAL A 308 11.63 -9.29 1.10
C VAL A 308 10.56 -10.04 1.88
N SER A 309 10.59 -9.91 3.20
CA SER A 309 9.55 -10.40 4.10
C SER A 309 8.95 -9.22 4.85
N LEU A 310 7.64 -9.01 4.70
CA LEU A 310 6.92 -7.90 5.30
C LEU A 310 5.95 -8.39 6.37
N TYR A 311 5.83 -7.63 7.46
CA TYR A 311 4.90 -7.91 8.56
C TYR A 311 5.12 -9.30 9.14
N ASN A 312 6.37 -9.59 9.53
CA ASN A 312 6.77 -10.82 10.20
C ASN A 312 6.44 -12.10 9.40
N GLY A 313 6.83 -12.15 8.12
CA GLY A 313 6.51 -13.28 7.25
C GLY A 313 5.06 -13.32 6.77
N GLY A 314 4.26 -12.27 7.01
CA GLY A 314 2.91 -12.18 6.46
C GLY A 314 2.91 -12.11 4.93
N PHE A 315 3.95 -11.53 4.34
CA PHE A 315 4.13 -11.45 2.90
C PHE A 315 5.58 -11.63 2.51
N GLU A 316 5.88 -12.66 1.74
CA GLU A 316 7.23 -13.04 1.38
C GLU A 316 7.41 -13.10 -0.13
N TYR A 317 8.56 -12.60 -0.56
CA TYR A 317 8.92 -12.46 -1.96
C TYR A 317 10.40 -12.83 -2.12
N ALA A 318 10.70 -13.71 -3.07
CA ALA A 318 12.06 -14.01 -3.49
C ALA A 318 12.22 -13.72 -4.98
N ILE A 319 13.30 -13.03 -5.33
CA ILE A 319 13.56 -12.54 -6.68
C ILE A 319 15.02 -12.79 -7.03
N ARG A 320 15.26 -13.33 -8.22
CA ARG A 320 16.59 -13.42 -8.82
C ARG A 320 16.90 -12.12 -9.56
N LEU A 321 18.03 -11.48 -9.29
CA LEU A 321 18.38 -10.19 -9.89
C LEU A 321 19.07 -10.31 -11.24
N GLN A 322 19.42 -11.54 -11.66
CA GLN A 322 20.17 -11.83 -12.88
C GLN A 322 19.38 -12.80 -13.77
N THR A 323 19.47 -12.60 -15.07
CA THR A 323 18.83 -13.43 -16.11
C THR A 323 19.79 -14.48 -16.67
N THR A 324 21.10 -14.19 -16.66
CA THR A 324 22.17 -15.07 -17.14
C THR A 324 23.06 -15.57 -16.00
N TYR A 325 23.36 -16.86 -16.00
CA TYR A 325 24.38 -17.44 -15.13
C TYR A 325 25.77 -16.98 -15.57
N GLY A 326 26.60 -16.48 -14.64
CA GLY A 326 27.95 -16.04 -14.97
C GLY A 326 28.79 -15.74 -13.74
N SER A 327 30.06 -16.16 -13.78
CA SER A 327 31.06 -16.06 -12.70
C SER A 327 31.63 -14.64 -12.49
N LEU A 328 30.90 -13.60 -12.86
CA LEU A 328 31.47 -12.25 -13.02
C LEU A 328 31.62 -11.45 -11.72
N PHE A 329 30.95 -11.88 -10.64
CA PHE A 329 31.10 -11.25 -9.33
C PHE A 329 31.92 -12.14 -8.39
N ASP A 330 32.94 -11.56 -7.76
CA ASP A 330 33.39 -12.00 -6.45
C ASP A 330 32.17 -12.10 -5.54
N SER A 331 32.02 -13.20 -4.80
CA SER A 331 30.79 -13.54 -4.06
C SER A 331 30.22 -12.33 -3.33
N ILE A 332 29.03 -11.83 -3.71
CA ILE A 332 28.36 -10.77 -2.95
C ILE A 332 27.89 -11.43 -1.65
N PRO A 333 28.51 -11.11 -0.51
CA PRO A 333 28.19 -11.81 0.72
C PRO A 333 26.76 -11.50 1.11
N LEU A 334 26.08 -12.46 1.73
CA LEU A 334 24.71 -12.25 2.16
C LEU A 334 24.64 -11.11 3.19
N ARG A 335 23.69 -10.19 2.98
CA ARG A 335 23.41 -9.05 3.87
C ARG A 335 21.92 -8.99 4.15
N MET A 336 21.59 -8.57 5.38
CA MET A 336 20.22 -8.45 5.82
C MET A 336 19.97 -7.11 6.51
N LEU A 337 18.84 -6.50 6.16
CA LEU A 337 18.27 -5.34 6.83
C LEU A 337 17.01 -5.78 7.58
N HIS A 338 17.00 -5.58 8.90
CA HIS A 338 15.82 -5.75 9.75
C HIS A 338 15.25 -4.37 10.11
N VAL A 339 13.98 -4.15 9.81
CA VAL A 339 13.23 -2.95 10.16
C VAL A 339 12.22 -3.28 11.24
N GLU A 340 12.28 -2.58 12.37
CA GLU A 340 11.27 -2.63 13.43
C GLU A 340 10.59 -1.26 13.51
N TYR A 341 9.43 -1.13 12.88
CA TYR A 341 8.85 0.20 12.66
C TYR A 341 8.18 0.80 13.90
N GLU A 342 7.76 -0.02 14.87
CA GLU A 342 7.20 0.48 16.13
C GLU A 342 8.25 1.21 16.97
N THR A 343 9.43 0.60 17.11
CA THR A 343 10.55 1.20 17.83
C THR A 343 11.34 2.20 16.98
N LYS A 344 11.00 2.30 15.69
CA LYS A 344 11.68 3.12 14.68
C LYS A 344 13.18 2.81 14.64
N LYS A 345 13.52 1.52 14.52
CA LYS A 345 14.90 1.06 14.42
C LYS A 345 15.10 0.22 13.17
N GLU A 346 16.28 0.35 12.58
CA GLU A 346 16.74 -0.50 11.49
C GLU A 346 18.12 -1.04 11.84
N TYR A 347 18.32 -2.34 11.64
CA TYR A 347 19.53 -3.05 11.98
C TYR A 347 20.08 -3.73 10.74
N GLU A 348 21.36 -3.50 10.46
CA GLU A 348 22.10 -4.35 9.53
C GLU A 348 22.60 -5.58 10.29
N ILE A 349 22.30 -6.77 9.77
CA ILE A 349 22.63 -8.03 10.40
C ILE A 349 23.63 -8.76 9.50
N ILE A 350 24.89 -8.74 9.92
CA ILE A 350 26.03 -9.23 9.13
C ILE A 350 26.50 -10.63 9.58
N LYS A 351 26.19 -11.07 10.80
CA LYS A 351 27.01 -12.09 11.49
C LYS A 351 26.37 -13.44 11.83
N THR A 352 25.05 -13.62 11.74
CA THR A 352 24.40 -14.85 12.28
C THR A 352 24.01 -15.88 11.20
N ILE A 353 23.96 -15.50 9.92
CA ILE A 353 23.33 -16.33 8.87
C ILE A 353 24.30 -17.30 8.20
N ILE A 354 25.62 -17.10 8.28
CA ILE A 354 26.60 -17.97 7.59
C ILE A 354 26.54 -19.43 8.06
N ALA A 355 26.09 -19.70 9.29
CA ALA A 355 25.88 -21.07 9.78
C ALA A 355 24.55 -21.69 9.32
N GLU A 356 23.58 -20.87 8.89
CA GLU A 356 22.25 -21.31 8.42
C GLU A 356 22.08 -21.25 6.90
N SER A 357 22.96 -20.55 6.16
CA SER A 357 22.93 -20.47 4.70
C SER A 357 23.07 -21.85 4.04
N ASP A 358 23.86 -22.73 4.64
CA ASP A 358 24.04 -24.11 4.16
C ASP A 358 22.74 -24.92 4.28
N LYS A 359 21.89 -24.65 5.28
CA LYS A 359 20.55 -25.27 5.41
C LYS A 359 19.50 -24.63 4.49
N LEU A 360 19.51 -23.30 4.38
CA LEU A 360 18.62 -22.56 3.48
C LEU A 360 18.76 -23.00 2.01
N HIS A 361 19.98 -23.34 1.61
CA HIS A 361 20.27 -23.89 0.29
C HIS A 361 19.58 -25.24 0.05
N GLU A 362 19.48 -26.12 1.05
CA GLU A 362 18.81 -27.42 0.87
C GLU A 362 17.28 -27.29 0.77
N ASP A 363 16.68 -26.36 1.51
CA ASP A 363 15.22 -26.21 1.56
C ASP A 363 14.64 -25.44 0.37
N MET A 364 15.35 -24.42 -0.15
CA MET A 364 14.90 -23.61 -1.29
C MET A 364 14.80 -24.38 -2.61
N PHE A 365 15.59 -25.45 -2.76
CA PHE A 365 15.68 -26.23 -4.01
C PHE A 365 15.03 -27.62 -3.91
N ARG A 366 14.37 -27.95 -2.79
CA ARG A 366 13.57 -29.19 -2.66
C ARG A 366 12.12 -29.04 -3.14
N THR A 367 11.65 -27.83 -3.42
CA THR A 367 10.25 -27.53 -3.77
C THR A 367 10.01 -27.12 -5.22
N SER A 368 11.03 -27.24 -6.09
CA SER A 368 10.92 -27.02 -7.54
C SER A 368 10.77 -28.32 -8.32
#